data_AF-A0A920T530-F1
#
_entry.id   AF-A0A920T530-F1
#
_cell.length_a   1.000
_cell.length_b   1.000
_cell.length_c   1.000
_cell.angle_alpha   90.00
_cell.angle_beta   90.00
_cell.angle_gamma   90.00
#
_symmetry.space_group_name_H-M   'P 1'
#
loop_
_entity.id
_entity.type
_entity.pdbx_description
1 polymer ?
#
loop_
_entity_poly.entity_id
_entity_poly.type
_entity_poly.pdbx_seq_one_letter_code
_entity_poly.pdbx_strand_id
1 'polypeptide(L)'
;MALSEPSIEKENNKQTTEEKLDGIDEGNVQVITGPTEIEGSGSDNENGAKAKSEQSTTMRVRKRNGDLEEVDVNKIVNAVARCAEGLMGVDPMRVATRTISALADGATTRELDELSIRTAAGLIVEEPRYSRLAGRLLATYIDKEVRNQNIPWFTESVIRGHELGVVGDAALAFVLDNASTLNAAINSGRDKNFEFFGLRTVYDRYLLRHPETRDVIETPQYFFLRVACGLSQNVDEAVAFYDLMSSLAYLPSSPTLFNSGTTHQQLSSCYLLDSPEDSLEGIYKRYTESPNSQNLLVALESHGTG
;
A
#
# COMPACT_ATOMS: atom_id res chain seq x y z
N MET A 1 26.79 -44.85 -0.44
CA MET A 1 28.05 -44.38 0.15
C MET A 1 27.69 -43.13 0.94
N ALA A 2 27.48 -43.32 2.24
CA ALA A 2 27.02 -42.31 3.18
C ALA A 2 28.24 -41.60 3.80
N LEU A 3 28.17 -40.27 3.91
CA LEU A 3 29.05 -39.44 4.74
C LEU A 3 28.14 -38.29 5.25
N SER A 4 27.48 -38.44 6.40
CA SER A 4 27.94 -38.11 7.75
C SER A 4 27.99 -36.60 8.02
N GLU A 5 26.93 -36.10 8.67
CA GLU A 5 26.87 -34.82 9.39
C GLU A 5 27.89 -34.78 10.55
N PRO A 6 28.31 -33.59 10.97
CA PRO A 6 28.72 -33.36 12.34
C PRO A 6 27.73 -32.45 13.10
N SER A 7 27.24 -32.98 14.20
CA SER A 7 26.55 -32.28 15.29
C SER A 7 27.53 -31.34 16.01
N ILE A 8 27.09 -30.13 16.36
CA ILE A 8 27.76 -29.30 17.38
C ILE A 8 26.72 -28.83 18.39
N GLU A 9 27.16 -28.89 19.64
CA GLU A 9 26.42 -28.93 20.89
C GLU A 9 25.73 -27.63 21.29
N LYS A 10 24.69 -27.80 22.11
CA LYS A 10 23.98 -26.76 22.83
C LYS A 10 24.82 -26.31 24.03
N GLU A 11 25.12 -25.03 24.12
CA GLU A 11 25.56 -24.41 25.38
C GLU A 11 24.49 -23.46 25.91
N ASN A 12 23.93 -23.86 27.06
CA ASN A 12 23.13 -23.03 27.95
C ASN A 12 24.05 -22.02 28.64
N ASN A 13 23.68 -20.73 28.64
CA ASN A 13 24.12 -19.84 29.72
C ASN A 13 22.94 -19.03 30.28
N LYS A 14 22.64 -19.28 31.56
CA LYS A 14 21.74 -18.54 32.43
C LYS A 14 22.59 -17.56 33.26
N GLN A 15 22.30 -16.28 33.16
CA GLN A 15 22.61 -15.22 34.14
C GLN A 15 21.52 -14.16 33.89
N THR A 16 20.49 -13.93 34.71
CA THR A 16 20.41 -13.60 36.15
C THR A 16 21.40 -12.54 36.59
N THR A 17 20.97 -11.28 36.50
CA THR A 17 21.29 -10.21 37.44
C THR A 17 20.08 -9.28 37.51
N GLU A 18 19.37 -9.37 38.64
CA GLU A 18 18.55 -8.29 39.18
C GLU A 18 19.48 -7.15 39.57
N GLU A 19 19.17 -5.92 39.17
CA GLU A 19 19.59 -4.76 39.94
C GLU A 19 18.45 -3.75 39.95
N LYS A 20 18.03 -3.46 41.17
CA LYS A 20 16.93 -2.63 41.61
C LYS A 20 17.59 -1.43 42.26
N LEU A 21 17.34 -0.21 41.80
CA LEU A 21 17.64 1.00 42.55
C LEU A 21 16.58 2.07 42.26
N ASP A 22 16.10 2.61 43.37
CA ASP A 22 14.94 3.46 43.55
C ASP A 22 15.09 4.87 42.97
N GLY A 23 13.93 5.46 42.66
CA GLY A 23 13.56 6.80 43.08
C GLY A 23 14.25 7.98 42.40
N ILE A 24 13.45 8.88 41.82
CA ILE A 24 13.37 10.30 42.19
C ILE A 24 12.35 10.99 41.26
N ASP A 25 11.22 11.33 41.90
CA ASP A 25 10.56 12.63 41.92
C ASP A 25 9.73 13.13 40.71
N GLU A 26 8.42 13.13 40.95
CA GLU A 26 7.39 13.78 40.16
C GLU A 26 7.46 15.31 40.33
N GLY A 27 8.19 15.96 39.43
CA GLY A 27 8.23 17.42 39.31
C GLY A 27 6.98 17.98 38.65
N ASN A 28 5.97 18.26 39.47
CA ASN A 28 4.73 18.95 39.16
C ASN A 28 5.00 20.40 38.68
N VAL A 29 4.96 20.66 37.37
CA VAL A 29 5.05 22.03 36.82
C VAL A 29 3.66 22.66 36.82
N GLN A 30 3.36 23.40 37.88
CA GLN A 30 2.22 24.32 37.94
C GLN A 30 2.50 25.54 37.06
N VAL A 31 1.71 25.70 36.00
CA VAL A 31 1.65 26.93 35.20
C VAL A 31 0.92 27.99 36.02
N ILE A 32 1.68 28.99 36.48
CA ILE A 32 1.19 30.16 37.18
C ILE A 32 0.49 31.07 36.17
N THR A 33 -0.84 31.11 36.20
CA THR A 33 -1.64 32.15 35.53
C THR A 33 -2.23 33.07 36.59
N GLY A 34 -1.68 34.27 36.72
CA GLY A 34 -2.27 35.37 37.47
C GLY A 34 -1.98 36.69 36.76
N PRO A 35 -3.01 37.48 36.35
CA PRO A 35 -2.81 38.84 35.91
C PRO A 35 -2.85 39.78 37.12
N THR A 36 -1.86 40.67 37.20
CA THR A 36 -1.72 41.74 38.17
C THR A 36 -2.76 42.85 37.91
N GLU A 37 -3.58 43.18 38.91
CA GLU A 37 -4.47 44.34 38.91
C GLU A 37 -3.66 45.63 39.15
N ILE A 38 -3.89 46.66 38.31
CA ILE A 38 -3.58 48.05 38.64
C ILE A 38 -4.79 48.89 38.20
N GLU A 39 -5.47 49.47 39.18
CA GLU A 39 -6.56 50.44 38.97
C GLU A 39 -6.01 51.80 38.50
N GLY A 40 -6.72 52.42 37.55
CA GLY A 40 -6.48 53.78 37.09
C GLY A 40 -7.71 54.33 36.36
N SER A 41 -8.32 55.33 36.97
CA SER A 41 -9.60 55.98 36.67
C SER A 41 -9.67 56.82 35.37
N GLY A 42 -10.85 56.92 34.74
CA GLY A 42 -11.35 58.19 34.19
C GLY A 42 -11.85 58.23 32.73
N SER A 43 -13.18 58.28 32.59
CA SER A 43 -14.04 59.01 31.60
C SER A 43 -13.97 58.76 30.09
N ASP A 44 -15.09 58.24 29.59
CA ASP A 44 -15.88 58.64 28.40
C ASP A 44 -15.18 59.13 27.12
N ASN A 45 -15.22 58.30 26.07
CA ASN A 45 -15.71 58.76 24.76
C ASN A 45 -16.14 57.60 23.86
N GLU A 46 -17.35 57.70 23.32
CA GLU A 46 -17.87 56.86 22.25
C GLU A 46 -17.08 57.08 20.95
N ASN A 47 -16.59 56.02 20.31
CA ASN A 47 -16.69 55.85 18.86
C ASN A 47 -16.27 54.44 18.43
N GLY A 48 -17.08 53.86 17.56
CA GLY A 48 -16.91 52.50 17.08
C GLY A 48 -15.69 52.31 16.18
N ALA A 49 -15.00 51.19 16.40
CA ALA A 49 -14.36 50.44 15.34
C ALA A 49 -14.27 48.98 15.80
N LYS A 50 -15.02 48.12 15.10
CA LYS A 50 -15.04 46.67 15.27
C LYS A 50 -13.61 46.13 15.42
N ALA A 51 -13.30 45.55 16.57
CA ALA A 51 -12.21 44.60 16.69
C ALA A 51 -12.48 43.48 15.68
N LYS A 52 -11.64 43.37 14.64
CA LYS A 52 -11.61 42.18 13.80
C LYS A 52 -11.24 41.02 14.72
N SER A 53 -12.18 40.13 14.98
CA SER A 53 -11.85 38.82 15.49
C SER A 53 -10.86 38.19 14.51
N GLU A 54 -9.69 37.81 15.00
CA GLU A 54 -8.87 36.82 14.32
C GLU A 54 -9.71 35.56 14.22
N GLN A 55 -10.31 35.35 13.06
CA GLN A 55 -10.95 34.09 12.75
C GLN A 55 -9.83 33.06 12.73
N SER A 56 -9.73 32.28 13.80
CA SER A 56 -9.08 30.98 13.80
C SER A 56 -9.72 30.19 12.67
N THR A 57 -9.10 30.19 11.49
CA THR A 57 -9.54 29.41 10.35
C THR A 57 -9.32 27.94 10.70
N THR A 58 -10.32 27.28 11.29
CA THR A 58 -10.25 25.83 11.53
C THR A 58 -10.18 25.16 10.16
N MET A 59 -9.04 24.53 9.90
CA MET A 59 -8.79 23.80 8.66
C MET A 59 -9.80 22.67 8.54
N ARG A 60 -10.44 22.52 7.37
CA ARG A 60 -11.43 21.47 7.10
C ARG A 60 -10.91 20.51 6.05
N VAL A 61 -11.25 19.23 6.20
CA VAL A 61 -10.95 18.17 5.23
C VAL A 61 -12.24 17.54 4.73
N ARG A 62 -12.27 17.24 3.42
CA ARG A 62 -13.36 16.51 2.78
C ARG A 62 -13.12 15.02 2.85
N LYS A 63 -14.03 14.29 3.50
CA LYS A 63 -13.99 12.82 3.55
C LYS A 63 -14.33 12.19 2.20
N ARG A 64 -13.98 10.90 2.05
CA ARG A 64 -14.30 10.11 0.85
C ARG A 64 -15.82 9.97 0.60
N ASN A 65 -16.63 10.12 1.65
CA ASN A 65 -18.09 10.14 1.56
C ASN A 65 -18.68 11.51 1.16
N GLY A 66 -17.85 12.54 0.98
CA GLY A 66 -18.27 13.89 0.57
C GLY A 66 -18.43 14.90 1.71
N ASP A 67 -18.46 14.46 2.97
CA ASP A 67 -18.67 15.33 4.12
C ASP A 67 -17.44 16.21 4.42
N LEU A 68 -17.67 17.44 4.87
CA LEU A 68 -16.64 18.34 5.39
C LEU A 68 -16.57 18.23 6.90
N GLU A 69 -15.42 17.83 7.42
CA GLU A 69 -15.14 17.79 8.86
C GLU A 69 -13.93 18.64 9.19
N GLU A 70 -13.86 19.15 10.42
CA GLU A 70 -12.64 19.79 10.92
C GLU A 70 -11.49 18.79 10.95
N VAL A 71 -10.29 19.27 10.61
CA VAL A 71 -9.09 18.43 10.62
C VAL A 71 -8.72 18.08 12.05
N ASP A 72 -9.00 16.83 12.42
CA ASP A 72 -8.47 16.25 13.64
C ASP A 72 -7.00 15.89 13.43
N VAL A 73 -6.14 16.82 13.81
CA VAL A 73 -4.67 16.70 13.73
C VAL A 73 -4.17 15.45 14.47
N ASN A 74 -4.82 15.07 15.58
CA ASN A 74 -4.42 13.90 16.34
C ASN A 74 -4.63 12.61 15.56
N LYS A 75 -5.64 12.54 14.67
CA LYS A 75 -5.82 11.37 13.79
C LYS A 75 -4.64 11.18 12.85
N ILE A 76 -4.05 12.26 12.34
CA ILE A 76 -2.87 12.20 11.46
C ILE A 76 -1.67 11.68 12.25
N VAL A 77 -1.38 12.30 13.40
CA VAL A 77 -0.26 11.90 14.27
C VAL A 77 -0.40 10.42 14.67
N ASN A 78 -1.59 10.00 15.12
CA ASN A 78 -1.85 8.62 15.52
C ASN A 78 -1.72 7.63 14.34
N ALA A 79 -2.17 7.99 13.14
CA ALA A 79 -2.04 7.14 11.97
C ALA A 79 -0.57 6.92 11.57
N VAL A 80 0.23 7.99 11.57
CA VAL A 80 1.66 7.91 11.27
C VAL A 80 2.41 7.15 12.37
N ALA A 81 2.11 7.40 13.64
CA ALA A 81 2.72 6.72 14.78
C ALA A 81 2.48 5.20 14.75
N ARG A 82 1.25 4.76 14.46
CA ARG A 82 0.93 3.33 14.28
C ARG A 82 1.76 2.69 13.16
N CYS A 83 1.98 3.39 12.05
CA CYS A 83 2.80 2.88 10.95
C CYS A 83 4.30 2.86 11.32
N ALA A 84 4.75 3.76 12.20
CA ALA A 84 6.13 3.85 12.66
C ALA A 84 6.50 2.83 13.75
N GLU A 85 5.54 2.10 14.32
CA GLU A 85 5.77 1.16 15.41
C GLU A 85 6.87 0.13 15.09
N GLY A 86 7.86 0.02 15.97
CA GLY A 86 9.02 -0.87 15.81
C GLY A 86 10.04 -0.42 14.77
N LEU A 87 9.91 0.78 14.19
CA LEU A 87 10.93 1.37 13.31
C LEU A 87 11.83 2.29 14.13
N MET A 88 13.02 1.78 14.46
CA MET A 88 14.05 2.58 15.12
C MET A 88 14.49 3.76 14.22
N GLY A 89 14.85 4.89 14.81
CA GLY A 89 15.36 6.08 14.09
C GLY A 89 14.38 6.79 13.16
N VAL A 90 13.12 6.36 13.13
CA VAL A 90 12.04 7.06 12.44
C VAL A 90 11.32 7.94 13.46
N ASP A 91 11.28 9.24 13.19
CA ASP A 91 10.45 10.18 13.95
C ASP A 91 9.08 10.36 13.24
N PRO A 92 7.98 9.80 13.79
CA PRO A 92 6.64 9.97 13.23
C PRO A 92 6.10 11.39 13.39
N MET A 93 6.51 12.12 14.44
CA MET A 93 6.06 13.49 14.68
C MET A 93 6.60 14.41 13.58
N ARG A 94 7.86 14.22 13.18
CA ARG A 94 8.46 14.95 12.06
C ARG A 94 7.67 14.83 10.76
N VAL A 95 7.17 13.63 10.45
CA VAL A 95 6.32 13.40 9.27
C VAL A 95 4.97 14.08 9.47
N ALA A 96 4.31 13.83 10.60
CA ALA A 96 2.99 14.38 10.87
C ALA A 96 2.98 15.91 10.81
N THR A 97 3.90 16.59 11.52
CA THR A 97 4.00 18.06 11.52
C THR A 97 4.21 18.60 10.11
N ARG A 98 5.13 18.01 9.32
CA ARG A 98 5.36 18.43 7.93
C ARG A 98 4.14 18.24 7.05
N THR A 99 3.40 17.15 7.22
CA THR A 99 2.15 16.89 6.49
C THR A 99 1.08 17.92 6.87
N ILE A 100 0.88 18.20 8.16
CA ILE A 100 -0.11 19.16 8.65
C ILE A 100 0.20 20.56 8.12
N SER A 101 1.47 20.98 8.19
CA SER A 101 1.89 22.30 7.71
C SER A 101 1.74 22.47 6.19
N ALA A 102 1.79 21.38 5.43
CA ALA A 102 1.63 21.41 3.98
C ALA A 102 0.17 21.18 3.52
N LEU A 103 -0.77 20.96 4.45
CA LEU A 103 -2.18 20.71 4.14
C LEU A 103 -2.90 22.02 3.81
N ALA A 104 -3.60 22.06 2.68
CA ALA A 104 -4.45 23.18 2.28
C ALA A 104 -5.87 23.04 2.85
N ASP A 105 -6.57 24.16 3.09
CA ASP A 105 -7.98 24.13 3.50
C ASP A 105 -8.85 23.49 2.39
N GLY A 106 -9.77 22.63 2.80
CA GLY A 106 -10.64 21.89 1.89
C GLY A 106 -10.00 20.68 1.21
N ALA A 107 -8.76 20.32 1.56
CA ALA A 107 -8.10 19.11 1.06
C ALA A 107 -8.93 17.85 1.36
N THR A 108 -8.87 16.88 0.48
CA THR A 108 -9.51 15.59 0.66
C THR A 108 -8.69 14.69 1.58
N THR A 109 -9.36 13.73 2.24
CA THR A 109 -8.68 12.66 3.00
C THR A 109 -7.71 11.83 2.14
N ARG A 110 -7.97 11.74 0.83
CA ARG A 110 -7.06 11.10 -0.15
C ARG A 110 -5.77 11.90 -0.30
N GLU A 111 -5.89 13.20 -0.55
CA GLU A 111 -4.73 14.09 -0.68
C GLU A 111 -3.91 14.13 0.61
N LEU A 112 -4.56 14.05 1.78
CA LEU A 112 -3.90 13.96 3.08
C LEU A 112 -3.06 12.68 3.23
N ASP A 113 -3.64 11.51 2.92
CA ASP A 113 -2.91 10.23 2.98
C ASP A 113 -1.72 10.26 1.97
N GLU A 114 -1.95 10.73 0.74
CA GLU A 114 -0.92 10.86 -0.30
C GLU A 114 0.20 11.83 0.10
N LEU A 115 -0.14 12.95 0.74
CA LEU A 115 0.83 13.91 1.26
C LEU A 115 1.68 13.26 2.36
N SER A 116 1.06 12.53 3.29
CA SER A 116 1.77 11.80 4.36
C SER A 116 2.79 10.80 3.80
N ILE A 117 2.38 10.03 2.79
CA ILE A 117 3.24 9.06 2.10
C ILE A 117 4.41 9.78 1.42
N ARG A 118 4.15 10.87 0.67
CA ARG A 118 5.21 11.64 0.00
C ARG A 118 6.16 12.30 0.99
N THR A 119 5.67 12.85 2.10
CA THR A 119 6.50 13.43 3.15
C THR A 119 7.43 12.38 3.75
N ALA A 120 6.92 11.19 4.10
CA ALA A 120 7.75 10.10 4.60
C ALA A 120 8.77 9.64 3.55
N ALA A 121 8.37 9.50 2.29
CA ALA A 121 9.27 9.10 1.20
C ALA A 121 10.40 10.13 0.96
N GLY A 122 10.13 11.43 1.13
CA GLY A 122 11.12 12.49 1.02
C GLY A 122 12.22 12.44 2.10
N LEU A 123 11.96 11.78 3.24
CA LEU A 123 12.93 11.62 4.33
C LEU A 123 13.84 10.40 4.16
N ILE A 124 13.63 9.56 3.13
CA ILE A 124 14.44 8.34 2.88
C ILE A 124 15.92 8.68 2.66
N VAL A 125 16.21 9.82 2.03
CA VAL A 125 17.58 10.26 1.76
C VAL A 125 18.35 10.57 3.05
N GLU A 126 17.64 11.02 4.09
CA GLU A 126 18.24 11.32 5.39
C GLU A 126 18.36 10.07 6.28
N GLU A 127 17.32 9.25 6.31
CA GLU A 127 17.28 8.01 7.09
C GLU A 127 16.53 6.91 6.30
N PRO A 128 17.23 5.86 5.83
CA PRO A 128 16.64 4.82 4.99
C PRO A 128 15.42 4.11 5.60
N ARG A 129 15.31 4.03 6.92
CA ARG A 129 14.16 3.39 7.60
C ARG A 129 12.84 4.11 7.35
N TYR A 130 12.84 5.37 6.90
CA TYR A 130 11.63 6.03 6.40
C TYR A 130 11.02 5.32 5.18
N SER A 131 11.79 4.51 4.44
CA SER A 131 11.28 3.68 3.34
C SER A 131 10.21 2.70 3.84
N ARG A 132 10.42 2.09 5.01
CA ARG A 132 9.43 1.21 5.64
C ARG A 132 8.21 1.96 6.16
N LEU A 133 8.40 3.16 6.73
CA LEU A 133 7.27 3.99 7.15
C LEU A 133 6.39 4.38 5.96
N ALA A 134 6.99 4.89 4.88
CA ALA A 134 6.28 5.25 3.67
C ALA A 134 5.60 4.05 3.02
N GLY A 135 6.24 2.87 3.02
CA GLY A 135 5.63 1.61 2.60
C GLY A 135 4.39 1.24 3.42
N ARG A 136 4.46 1.31 4.76
CA ARG A 136 3.31 1.00 5.64
C ARG A 136 2.15 1.99 5.50
N LEU A 137 2.46 3.29 5.32
CA LEU A 137 1.46 4.30 5.02
C LEU A 137 0.76 4.02 3.68
N LEU A 138 1.53 3.64 2.66
CA LEU A 138 0.99 3.25 1.36
C LEU A 138 0.14 1.96 1.44
N ALA A 139 0.56 0.96 2.21
CA ALA A 139 -0.25 -0.25 2.41
C ALA A 139 -1.60 0.07 3.07
N THR A 140 -1.59 0.95 4.08
CA THR A 140 -2.81 1.43 4.74
C THR A 140 -3.72 2.20 3.78
N TYR A 141 -3.13 3.03 2.90
CA TYR A 141 -3.87 3.75 1.86
C TYR A 141 -4.55 2.78 0.87
N ILE A 142 -3.82 1.75 0.42
CA ILE A 142 -4.33 0.72 -0.50
C ILE A 142 -5.48 -0.06 0.14
N ASP A 143 -5.32 -0.53 1.38
CA ASP A 143 -6.38 -1.24 2.08
C ASP A 143 -7.64 -0.37 2.20
N LYS A 144 -7.51 0.91 2.60
CA LYS A 144 -8.66 1.83 2.61
C LYS A 144 -9.31 1.95 1.22
N GLU A 145 -8.54 2.07 0.14
CA GLU A 145 -9.08 2.19 -1.23
C GLU A 145 -9.91 0.97 -1.62
N VAL A 146 -9.44 -0.24 -1.30
CA VAL A 146 -10.14 -1.51 -1.56
C VAL A 146 -11.39 -1.64 -0.66
N ARG A 147 -11.25 -1.36 0.64
CA ARG A 147 -12.33 -1.51 1.63
C ARG A 147 -13.50 -0.55 1.37
N ASN A 148 -13.23 0.66 0.88
CA ASN A 148 -14.28 1.63 0.54
C ASN A 148 -15.17 1.18 -0.62
N GLN A 149 -14.72 0.20 -1.42
CA GLN A 149 -15.52 -0.42 -2.47
C GLN A 149 -16.30 -1.64 -1.97
N ASN A 150 -16.38 -1.85 -0.65
CA ASN A 150 -17.03 -2.99 -0.01
C ASN A 150 -16.39 -4.35 -0.42
N ILE A 151 -15.06 -4.40 -0.49
CA ILE A 151 -14.28 -5.60 -0.77
C ILE A 151 -13.60 -6.07 0.54
N PRO A 152 -14.27 -6.88 1.36
CA PRO A 152 -13.76 -7.26 2.68
C PRO A 152 -12.78 -8.44 2.66
N TRP A 153 -12.90 -9.38 1.73
CA TRP A 153 -12.03 -10.56 1.69
C TRP A 153 -11.43 -10.75 0.30
N PHE A 154 -10.53 -11.72 0.21
CA PHE A 154 -9.88 -12.07 -1.04
C PHE A 154 -10.90 -12.57 -2.06
N THR A 155 -11.86 -13.40 -1.64
CA THR A 155 -12.91 -13.93 -2.52
C THR A 155 -13.74 -12.81 -3.16
N GLU A 156 -14.16 -11.78 -2.42
CA GLU A 156 -14.91 -10.65 -3.00
C GLU A 156 -14.06 -9.83 -3.96
N SER A 157 -12.75 -9.71 -3.72
CA SER A 157 -11.82 -9.04 -4.65
C SER A 157 -11.79 -9.77 -6.00
N VAL A 158 -11.75 -11.10 -5.98
CA VAL A 158 -11.76 -11.94 -7.18
C VAL A 158 -13.13 -11.91 -7.87
N ILE A 159 -14.24 -12.00 -7.14
CA ILE A 159 -15.61 -11.85 -7.68
C ILE A 159 -15.74 -10.49 -8.37
N ARG A 160 -15.33 -9.41 -7.70
CA ARG A 160 -15.39 -8.06 -8.26
C ARG A 160 -14.52 -7.92 -9.51
N GLY A 161 -13.31 -8.49 -9.49
CA GLY A 161 -12.45 -8.53 -10.66
C GLY A 161 -13.08 -9.28 -11.83
N HIS A 162 -13.84 -10.34 -11.55
CA HIS A 162 -14.53 -11.11 -12.59
C HIS A 162 -15.72 -10.35 -13.19
N GLU A 163 -16.54 -9.72 -12.36
CA GLU A 163 -17.64 -8.84 -12.81
C GLU A 163 -17.14 -7.72 -13.73
N LEU A 164 -15.93 -7.22 -13.49
CA LEU A 164 -15.28 -6.18 -14.27
C LEU A 164 -14.55 -6.72 -15.51
N GLY A 165 -14.58 -8.03 -15.76
CA GLY A 165 -13.93 -8.69 -16.90
C GLY A 165 -12.41 -8.76 -16.83
N VAL A 166 -11.80 -8.46 -15.68
CA VAL A 166 -10.33 -8.49 -15.50
C VAL A 166 -9.82 -9.82 -14.92
N VAL A 167 -10.69 -10.60 -14.28
CA VAL A 167 -10.40 -11.97 -13.78
C VAL A 167 -11.12 -12.99 -14.64
N GLY A 168 -10.41 -14.06 -15.02
CA GLY A 168 -10.94 -15.12 -15.87
C GLY A 168 -11.78 -16.16 -15.11
N ASP A 169 -12.65 -16.87 -15.84
CA ASP A 169 -13.61 -17.85 -15.28
C ASP A 169 -12.95 -18.95 -14.46
N ALA A 170 -11.84 -19.51 -14.96
CA ALA A 170 -11.14 -20.60 -14.28
C ALA A 170 -10.57 -20.18 -12.92
N ALA A 171 -10.05 -18.94 -12.84
CA ALA A 171 -9.53 -18.39 -11.60
C ALA A 171 -10.66 -18.15 -10.59
N LEU A 172 -11.81 -17.63 -11.05
CA LEU A 172 -12.98 -17.46 -10.19
C LEU A 172 -13.46 -18.80 -9.63
N ALA A 173 -13.65 -19.80 -10.50
CA ALA A 173 -14.13 -21.13 -10.09
C ALA A 173 -13.21 -21.75 -9.02
N PHE A 174 -11.90 -21.74 -9.27
CA PHE A 174 -10.91 -22.24 -8.31
C PHE A 174 -10.99 -21.54 -6.95
N VAL A 175 -11.15 -20.21 -6.96
CA VAL A 175 -11.23 -19.42 -5.72
C VAL A 175 -12.53 -19.68 -4.97
N LEU A 176 -13.66 -19.81 -5.66
CA LEU A 176 -14.96 -20.09 -5.04
C LEU A 176 -14.98 -21.49 -4.40
N ASP A 177 -14.44 -22.49 -5.08
CA ASP A 177 -14.38 -23.86 -4.57
C ASP A 177 -13.51 -23.99 -3.30
N ASN A 178 -12.55 -23.07 -3.12
CA ASN A 178 -11.58 -23.10 -2.04
C ASN A 178 -11.63 -21.86 -1.13
N ALA A 179 -12.75 -21.13 -1.14
CA ALA A 179 -12.85 -19.78 -0.57
C ALA A 179 -12.47 -19.70 0.92
N SER A 180 -12.89 -20.68 1.74
CA SER A 180 -12.61 -20.69 3.17
C SER A 180 -11.10 -20.79 3.45
N THR A 181 -10.42 -21.74 2.82
CA THR A 181 -8.98 -21.97 2.96
C THR A 181 -8.18 -20.78 2.45
N LEU A 182 -8.53 -20.25 1.28
CA LEU A 182 -7.82 -19.12 0.66
C LEU A 182 -7.97 -17.83 1.46
N ASN A 183 -9.18 -17.51 1.94
CA ASN A 183 -9.37 -16.35 2.81
C ASN A 183 -8.62 -16.49 4.15
N ALA A 184 -8.59 -17.70 4.72
CA ALA A 184 -7.87 -17.97 5.96
C ALA A 184 -6.34 -17.90 5.80
N ALA A 185 -5.81 -18.14 4.60
CA ALA A 185 -4.38 -18.08 4.31
C ALA A 185 -3.82 -16.65 4.29
N ILE A 186 -4.66 -15.63 4.04
CA ILE A 186 -4.21 -14.24 3.93
C ILE A 186 -3.55 -13.77 5.23
N ASN A 187 -2.32 -13.26 5.09
CA ASN A 187 -1.57 -12.62 6.16
C ASN A 187 -1.27 -11.16 5.82
N SER A 188 -2.18 -10.26 6.17
CA SER A 188 -2.03 -8.80 5.99
C SER A 188 -0.79 -8.22 6.70
N GLY A 189 -0.26 -8.90 7.71
CA GLY A 189 0.97 -8.49 8.39
C GLY A 189 2.20 -8.47 7.47
N ARG A 190 2.19 -9.27 6.39
CA ARG A 190 3.29 -9.35 5.42
C ARG A 190 3.42 -8.10 4.55
N ASP A 191 2.43 -7.21 4.52
CA ASP A 191 2.57 -5.90 3.88
C ASP A 191 3.71 -5.07 4.50
N LYS A 192 4.05 -5.33 5.78
CA LYS A 192 5.18 -4.69 6.48
C LYS A 192 6.56 -5.12 5.94
N ASN A 193 6.63 -6.18 5.13
CA ASN A 193 7.87 -6.63 4.50
C ASN A 193 8.29 -5.72 3.34
N PHE A 194 7.35 -4.95 2.78
CA PHE A 194 7.66 -4.05 1.68
C PHE A 194 8.41 -2.79 2.13
N GLU A 195 9.37 -2.41 1.30
CA GLU A 195 9.88 -1.05 1.22
C GLU A 195 9.02 -0.19 0.29
N PHE A 196 9.12 1.14 0.43
CA PHE A 196 8.27 2.08 -0.28
C PHE A 196 8.31 1.89 -1.80
N PHE A 197 9.51 1.80 -2.39
CA PHE A 197 9.64 1.68 -3.85
C PHE A 197 9.05 0.35 -4.38
N GLY A 198 9.23 -0.73 -3.63
CA GLY A 198 8.68 -2.04 -3.97
C GLY A 198 7.15 -2.01 -3.97
N LEU A 199 6.55 -1.53 -2.87
CA LEU A 199 5.10 -1.42 -2.79
C LEU A 199 4.51 -0.40 -3.78
N ARG A 200 5.21 0.72 -4.01
CA ARG A 200 4.79 1.70 -5.01
C ARG A 200 4.76 1.10 -6.41
N THR A 201 5.76 0.30 -6.75
CA THR A 201 5.79 -0.44 -8.01
C THR A 201 4.61 -1.41 -8.12
N VAL A 202 4.33 -2.18 -7.07
CA VAL A 202 3.17 -3.09 -7.02
C VAL A 202 1.86 -2.30 -7.22
N TYR A 203 1.67 -1.21 -6.48
CA TYR A 203 0.49 -0.36 -6.57
C TYR A 203 0.29 0.23 -7.97
N ASP A 204 1.34 0.78 -8.58
CA ASP A 204 1.23 1.49 -9.85
C ASP A 204 0.95 0.57 -11.03
N ARG A 205 1.51 -0.65 -10.99
CA ARG A 205 1.60 -1.51 -12.16
C ARG A 205 0.87 -2.83 -12.02
N TYR A 206 0.90 -3.46 -10.85
CA TYR A 206 0.51 -4.86 -10.71
C TYR A 206 -0.88 -5.08 -10.11
N LEU A 207 -1.32 -4.20 -9.21
CA LEU A 207 -2.65 -4.33 -8.62
C LEU A 207 -3.73 -4.15 -9.68
N LEU A 208 -4.69 -5.08 -9.71
CA LEU A 208 -5.88 -4.95 -10.55
C LEU A 208 -6.66 -3.68 -10.18
N ARG A 209 -7.21 -3.05 -11.21
CA ARG A 209 -7.94 -1.79 -11.11
C ARG A 209 -9.26 -1.87 -11.81
N HIS A 210 -10.22 -1.10 -11.32
CA HIS A 210 -11.47 -0.85 -12.03
C HIS A 210 -11.15 -0.25 -13.42
N PRO A 211 -11.76 -0.77 -14.51
CA PRO A 211 -11.52 -0.25 -15.86
C PRO A 211 -11.85 1.24 -15.98
N GLU A 212 -12.99 1.66 -15.42
CA GLU A 212 -13.47 3.05 -15.48
C GLU A 212 -12.88 3.96 -14.38
N THR A 213 -13.12 3.66 -13.09
CA THR A 213 -12.69 4.57 -12.00
C THR A 213 -11.19 4.56 -11.74
N ARG A 214 -10.49 3.51 -12.23
CA ARG A 214 -9.06 3.26 -12.01
C ARG A 214 -8.66 2.99 -10.55
N ASP A 215 -9.61 2.87 -9.63
CA ASP A 215 -9.34 2.50 -8.25
C ASP A 215 -8.85 1.05 -8.16
N VAL A 216 -7.94 0.75 -7.23
CA VAL A 216 -7.45 -0.61 -7.01
C VAL A 216 -8.53 -1.48 -6.37
N ILE A 217 -8.67 -2.72 -6.85
CA ILE A 217 -9.68 -3.67 -6.34
C ILE A 217 -9.08 -4.79 -5.50
N GLU A 218 -7.77 -4.78 -5.31
CA GLU A 218 -7.03 -5.79 -4.55
C GLU A 218 -5.92 -5.16 -3.69
N THR A 219 -5.62 -5.79 -2.57
CA THR A 219 -4.47 -5.45 -1.70
C THR A 219 -3.21 -6.19 -2.18
N PRO A 220 -2.00 -5.87 -1.70
CA PRO A 220 -0.80 -6.61 -2.09
C PRO A 220 -0.87 -8.10 -1.74
N GLN A 221 -1.53 -8.45 -0.63
CA GLN A 221 -1.74 -9.85 -0.26
C GLN A 221 -2.74 -10.56 -1.18
N TYR A 222 -3.82 -9.87 -1.58
CA TYR A 222 -4.79 -10.42 -2.53
C TYR A 222 -4.17 -10.61 -3.90
N PHE A 223 -3.34 -9.66 -4.34
CA PHE A 223 -2.53 -9.75 -5.54
C PHE A 223 -1.67 -11.03 -5.56
N PHE A 224 -0.87 -11.27 -4.51
CA PHE A 224 -0.03 -12.46 -4.46
C PHE A 224 -0.86 -13.76 -4.42
N LEU A 225 -1.98 -13.77 -3.69
CA LEU A 225 -2.82 -14.96 -3.61
C LEU A 225 -3.53 -15.24 -4.94
N ARG A 226 -3.98 -14.20 -5.66
CA ARG A 226 -4.52 -14.34 -7.02
C ARG A 226 -3.50 -14.95 -7.97
N VAL A 227 -2.27 -14.41 -7.97
CA VAL A 227 -1.18 -14.95 -8.80
C VAL A 227 -0.92 -16.41 -8.44
N ALA A 228 -0.90 -16.76 -7.15
CA ALA A 228 -0.71 -18.13 -6.69
C ALA A 228 -1.83 -19.06 -7.17
N CYS A 229 -3.10 -18.64 -7.05
CA CYS A 229 -4.25 -19.39 -7.55
C CYS A 229 -4.14 -19.64 -9.06
N GLY A 230 -3.74 -18.63 -9.84
CA GLY A 230 -3.58 -18.77 -11.29
C GLY A 230 -2.41 -19.68 -11.72
N LEU A 231 -1.48 -20.00 -10.81
CA LEU A 231 -0.34 -20.88 -11.07
C LEU A 231 -0.53 -22.31 -10.55
N SER A 232 -1.56 -22.56 -9.74
CA SER A 232 -1.70 -23.80 -8.97
C SER A 232 -2.75 -24.74 -9.55
N GLN A 233 -2.58 -26.03 -9.32
CA GLN A 233 -3.60 -27.04 -9.69
C GLN A 233 -4.53 -27.38 -8.51
N ASN A 234 -4.09 -27.13 -7.28
CA ASN A 234 -4.83 -27.39 -6.05
C ASN A 234 -4.56 -26.30 -4.99
N VAL A 235 -5.38 -26.27 -3.95
CA VAL A 235 -5.32 -25.22 -2.91
C VAL A 235 -4.04 -25.26 -2.08
N ASP A 236 -3.47 -26.44 -1.84
CA ASP A 236 -2.25 -26.58 -1.03
C ASP A 236 -1.05 -25.95 -1.76
N GLU A 237 -0.93 -26.17 -3.07
CA GLU A 237 0.04 -25.49 -3.93
C GLU A 237 -0.17 -23.97 -3.94
N ALA A 238 -1.43 -23.51 -4.02
CA ALA A 238 -1.74 -22.08 -4.02
C ALA A 238 -1.31 -21.41 -2.72
N VAL A 239 -1.55 -22.04 -1.57
CA VAL A 239 -1.10 -21.53 -0.27
C VAL A 239 0.42 -21.53 -0.18
N ALA A 240 1.09 -22.58 -0.64
CA ALA A 240 2.56 -22.65 -0.64
C ALA A 240 3.20 -21.58 -1.53
N PHE A 241 2.67 -21.35 -2.74
CA PHE A 241 3.15 -20.28 -3.62
C PHE A 241 2.85 -18.90 -3.05
N TYR A 242 1.68 -18.70 -2.45
CA TYR A 242 1.36 -17.46 -1.75
C TYR A 242 2.35 -17.19 -0.62
N ASP A 243 2.71 -18.19 0.18
CA ASP A 243 3.69 -18.05 1.26
C ASP A 243 5.06 -17.63 0.74
N LEU A 244 5.54 -18.24 -0.34
CA LEU A 244 6.81 -17.87 -0.98
C LEU A 244 6.82 -16.43 -1.52
N MET A 245 5.74 -16.02 -2.20
CA MET A 245 5.64 -14.70 -2.79
C MET A 245 5.40 -13.59 -1.77
N SER A 246 4.47 -13.77 -0.85
CA SER A 246 4.13 -12.75 0.15
C SER A 246 5.20 -12.58 1.23
N SER A 247 6.05 -13.59 1.46
CA SER A 247 7.28 -13.45 2.26
C SER A 247 8.43 -12.78 1.49
N LEU A 248 8.24 -12.51 0.19
CA LEU A 248 9.25 -11.99 -0.74
C LEU A 248 10.47 -12.92 -0.89
N ALA A 249 10.33 -14.21 -0.59
CA ALA A 249 11.38 -15.21 -0.78
C ALA A 249 11.57 -15.59 -2.26
N TYR A 250 10.51 -15.49 -3.05
CA TYR A 250 10.52 -15.74 -4.49
C TYR A 250 9.48 -14.87 -5.19
N LEU A 251 9.83 -14.29 -6.34
CA LEU A 251 8.89 -13.60 -7.21
C LEU A 251 9.03 -14.15 -8.63
N PRO A 252 7.92 -14.56 -9.29
CA PRO A 252 7.97 -14.96 -10.68
C PRO A 252 8.20 -13.74 -11.59
N SER A 253 8.38 -14.01 -12.88
CA SER A 253 8.62 -12.95 -13.87
C SER A 253 7.45 -11.96 -13.95
N SER A 254 7.74 -10.73 -14.41
CA SER A 254 6.72 -9.69 -14.59
C SER A 254 5.46 -10.16 -15.35
N PRO A 255 5.52 -10.78 -16.54
CA PRO A 255 4.30 -11.23 -17.25
C PRO A 255 3.48 -12.23 -16.42
N THR A 256 4.13 -13.07 -15.62
CA THR A 256 3.44 -13.97 -14.68
C THR A 256 2.70 -13.19 -13.59
N LEU A 257 3.37 -12.22 -12.96
CA LEU A 257 2.75 -11.37 -11.93
C LEU A 257 1.58 -10.54 -12.49
N PHE A 258 1.71 -10.02 -13.72
CA PHE A 258 0.67 -9.23 -14.38
C PHE A 258 -0.56 -10.06 -14.75
N ASN A 259 -0.34 -11.22 -15.38
CA ASN A 259 -1.39 -11.90 -16.12
C ASN A 259 -1.92 -13.17 -15.45
N SER A 260 -1.27 -13.67 -14.38
CA SER A 260 -1.76 -14.85 -13.68
C SER A 260 -3.13 -14.58 -13.03
N GLY A 261 -4.10 -15.47 -13.27
CA GLY A 261 -5.45 -15.34 -12.75
C GLY A 261 -6.32 -14.27 -13.44
N THR A 262 -5.82 -13.61 -14.50
CA THR A 262 -6.61 -12.64 -15.28
C THR A 262 -7.33 -13.31 -16.46
N THR A 263 -8.17 -12.55 -17.17
CA THR A 263 -8.88 -13.03 -18.37
C THR A 263 -7.92 -13.40 -19.52
N HIS A 264 -6.79 -12.70 -19.64
CA HIS A 264 -5.78 -12.94 -20.68
C HIS A 264 -4.45 -13.37 -20.06
N GLN A 265 -4.26 -14.68 -19.91
CA GLN A 265 -3.13 -15.27 -19.18
C GLN A 265 -1.88 -15.45 -20.04
N GLN A 266 -1.26 -14.35 -20.46
CA GLN A 266 -0.01 -14.34 -21.20
C GLN A 266 1.18 -14.34 -20.22
N LEU A 267 1.67 -15.52 -19.81
CA LEU A 267 2.62 -15.62 -18.69
C LEU A 267 4.12 -15.47 -19.06
N SER A 268 4.46 -15.41 -20.35
CA SER A 268 5.85 -15.51 -20.85
C SER A 268 6.21 -14.39 -21.83
N SER A 269 7.11 -13.48 -21.49
CA SER A 269 7.47 -12.37 -22.40
C SER A 269 8.60 -12.70 -23.39
N CYS A 270 9.25 -13.85 -23.24
CA CYS A 270 10.43 -14.23 -24.04
C CYS A 270 10.07 -15.38 -24.98
N TYR A 271 10.27 -15.14 -26.28
CA TYR A 271 10.03 -16.11 -27.34
C TYR A 271 11.30 -16.25 -28.19
N LEU A 272 11.69 -17.49 -28.47
CA LEU A 272 12.73 -17.79 -29.44
C LEU A 272 12.05 -18.34 -30.68
N LEU A 273 12.27 -17.66 -31.81
CA LEU A 273 11.84 -18.11 -33.12
C LEU A 273 13.07 -18.66 -33.84
N ASP A 274 12.91 -19.79 -34.51
CA ASP A 274 13.93 -20.30 -35.43
C ASP A 274 14.13 -19.31 -36.58
N SER A 275 15.36 -19.29 -37.11
CA SER A 275 15.67 -18.48 -38.30
C SER A 275 14.66 -18.79 -39.42
N PRO A 276 14.13 -17.77 -40.13
CA PRO A 276 13.33 -18.02 -41.31
C PRO A 276 14.12 -18.85 -42.32
N GLU A 277 13.39 -19.59 -43.15
CA GLU A 277 13.95 -20.08 -44.41
C GLU A 277 14.42 -18.88 -45.24
N ASP A 278 15.48 -19.04 -46.03
CA ASP A 278 16.06 -17.97 -46.85
C ASP A 278 15.19 -17.67 -48.08
N SER A 279 13.99 -17.14 -47.81
CA SER A 279 12.99 -16.73 -48.77
C SER A 279 12.18 -15.57 -48.20
N LEU A 280 11.69 -14.68 -49.06
CA LEU A 280 10.85 -13.57 -48.63
C LEU A 280 9.58 -14.07 -47.91
N GLU A 281 8.96 -15.14 -48.42
CA GLU A 281 7.79 -15.76 -47.79
C GLU A 281 8.12 -16.30 -46.39
N GLY A 282 9.27 -16.97 -46.22
CA GLY A 282 9.75 -17.44 -44.92
C GLY A 282 9.97 -16.29 -43.94
N ILE A 283 10.51 -15.16 -44.39
CA ILE A 283 10.71 -13.95 -43.59
C ILE A 283 9.37 -13.34 -43.18
N TYR A 284 8.43 -13.14 -44.12
CA TYR A 284 7.11 -12.56 -43.82
C TYR A 284 6.30 -13.45 -42.88
N LYS A 285 6.32 -14.77 -43.09
CA LYS A 285 5.66 -15.74 -42.20
C LYS A 285 6.22 -15.65 -40.78
N ARG A 286 7.54 -15.64 -40.60
CA ARG A 286 8.16 -15.49 -39.27
C ARG A 286 7.83 -14.15 -38.61
N TYR A 287 7.73 -13.08 -39.41
CA TYR A 287 7.31 -11.78 -38.90
C TYR A 287 5.85 -11.81 -38.40
N THR A 288 4.94 -12.47 -39.11
CA THR A 288 3.55 -12.65 -38.67
C THR A 288 3.44 -13.54 -37.43
N GLU A 289 4.30 -14.56 -37.30
CA GLU A 289 4.38 -15.46 -36.14
C GLU A 289 4.95 -14.79 -34.88
N SER A 290 5.59 -13.62 -35.00
CA SER A 290 6.04 -12.84 -33.84
C SER A 290 4.83 -12.46 -32.98
N PRO A 291 4.78 -12.84 -31.69
CA PRO A 291 3.64 -12.57 -30.82
C PRO A 291 3.32 -11.08 -30.65
N ASN A 292 4.28 -10.19 -30.95
CA ASN A 292 4.07 -8.75 -30.95
C ASN A 292 3.32 -8.23 -32.20
N SER A 293 3.19 -9.05 -33.24
CA SER A 293 2.47 -8.71 -34.48
C SER A 293 0.95 -8.71 -34.29
N GLN A 294 0.41 -9.53 -33.37
CA GLN A 294 -1.03 -9.54 -33.07
C GLN A 294 -1.50 -8.23 -32.41
N ASN A 295 -0.65 -7.53 -31.66
CA ASN A 295 -1.02 -6.23 -31.08
C ASN A 295 -1.19 -5.12 -32.12
N LEU A 296 -0.56 -5.24 -33.30
CA LEU A 296 -0.75 -4.29 -34.39
C LEU A 296 -2.09 -4.53 -35.12
N LEU A 297 -2.55 -5.78 -35.20
CA LEU A 297 -3.80 -6.12 -35.90
C LEU A 297 -5.03 -5.65 -35.10
N VAL A 298 -5.02 -5.83 -33.78
CA VAL A 298 -6.12 -5.36 -32.90
C VAL A 298 -6.19 -3.82 -32.87
N ALA A 299 -5.05 -3.12 -32.91
CA ALA A 299 -5.01 -1.66 -32.96
C ALA A 299 -5.54 -1.08 -34.30
N LEU A 300 -5.37 -1.82 -35.41
CA LEU A 300 -5.87 -1.41 -36.72
C LEU A 300 -7.37 -1.71 -36.89
N GLU A 301 -7.90 -2.76 -36.26
CA GLU A 301 -9.33 -3.07 -36.27
C GLU A 301 -10.16 -2.06 -35.43
N SER A 302 -9.58 -1.45 -34.40
CA SER A 302 -10.23 -0.40 -33.59
C SER A 302 -10.34 0.99 -34.24
N HIS A 303 -9.74 1.21 -35.41
CA HIS A 303 -9.81 2.48 -36.15
C HIS A 303 -10.45 2.35 -37.55
N GLY A 304 -11.14 1.24 -37.82
CA GLY A 304 -11.70 0.90 -39.13
C GLY A 304 -13.23 0.93 -39.25
N THR A 305 -13.96 1.62 -38.37
CA THR A 305 -15.41 1.86 -38.54
C THR A 305 -15.74 3.35 -38.42
N GLY A 306 -15.64 4.01 -39.57
CA GLY A 306 -16.12 5.37 -39.85
C GLY A 306 -16.27 5.55 -41.35
#